data_AF-A0A522Q2S3-F1
#
_entry.id   AF-A0A522Q2S3-F1
#
_cell.length_a   1.000
_cell.length_b   1.000
_cell.length_c   1.000
_cell.angle_alpha   90.00
_cell.angle_beta   90.00
_cell.angle_gamma   90.00
#
_symmetry.space_group_name_H-M   'P 1'
#
loop_
_entity.id
_entity.type
_entity.pdbx_description
1 polymer ?
#
loop_
_entity_poly.entity_id
_entity_poly.type
_entity_poly.pdbx_seq_one_letter_code
_entity_poly.pdbx_strand_id
1 'polypeptide(L)'
;MPLFMCRWENGDCSFVAVPTKEAAIEYLDEIGNADGSHLTAVRDFMAHFELTPKGKLRFHSFGELAERAIYEKAYPMLDGLLHSDRLSDPAEPTAHDLAEIRATVAKEPKRLLGKKRRRIAQTEVGRSIAKEMDVPA
;
A
#
# COMPACT_ATOMS: atom_id res chain seq x y z
N MET A 1 -4.89 -4.89 -20.24
CA MET A 1 -4.27 -3.65 -19.73
C MET A 1 -3.84 -3.92 -18.29
N PRO A 2 -2.58 -3.70 -17.93
CA PRO A 2 -2.11 -3.89 -16.55
C PRO A 2 -2.84 -2.99 -15.55
N LEU A 3 -3.00 -3.47 -14.32
CA LEU A 3 -3.42 -2.68 -13.17
C LEU A 3 -2.24 -2.53 -12.22
N PHE A 4 -1.96 -1.29 -11.79
CA PHE A 4 -0.93 -0.97 -10.83
C PHE A 4 -1.56 -0.48 -9.52
N MET A 5 -1.08 -1.01 -8.41
CA MET A 5 -1.36 -0.51 -7.07
C MET A 5 -0.19 0.33 -6.57
N CYS A 6 -0.45 1.56 -6.18
CA CYS A 6 0.50 2.42 -5.49
C CYS A 6 0.23 2.39 -3.99
N ARG A 7 1.26 2.13 -3.19
CA ARG A 7 1.22 2.23 -1.73
C ARG A 7 1.92 3.51 -1.29
N TRP A 8 1.13 4.44 -0.77
CA TRP A 8 1.56 5.78 -0.35
C TRP A 8 2.24 5.77 1.02
N GLU A 9 3.06 6.78 1.31
CA GLU A 9 3.74 6.87 2.61
C GLU A 9 2.79 7.07 3.79
N ASN A 10 1.66 7.73 3.56
CA ASN A 10 0.71 8.12 4.60
C ASN A 10 -0.11 6.95 5.17
N GLY A 11 -0.23 5.84 4.46
CA GLY A 11 -1.17 4.78 4.87
C GLY A 11 -2.08 4.30 3.74
N ASP A 12 -2.25 5.09 2.69
CA ASP A 12 -3.25 4.82 1.67
C ASP A 12 -2.71 3.93 0.54
N CYS A 13 -3.62 3.45 -0.31
CA CYS A 13 -3.27 2.86 -1.59
C CYS A 13 -4.22 3.30 -2.70
N SER A 14 -3.68 3.49 -3.91
CA SER A 14 -4.43 3.82 -5.13
C SER A 14 -4.23 2.76 -6.19
N PHE A 15 -5.17 2.64 -7.14
CA PHE A 15 -5.09 1.73 -8.27
C PHE A 15 -5.27 2.48 -9.58
N VAL A 16 -4.48 2.14 -10.61
CA VAL A 16 -4.58 2.74 -11.94
C VAL A 16 -4.38 1.68 -13.02
N ALA A 17 -5.24 1.69 -14.05
CA ALA A 17 -5.17 0.78 -15.19
C ALA A 17 -4.54 1.49 -16.39
N VAL A 18 -3.33 1.09 -16.75
CA VAL A 18 -2.49 1.76 -17.76
C VAL A 18 -1.53 0.76 -18.38
N PRO A 19 -1.03 1.00 -19.61
CA PRO A 19 -0.21 0.03 -20.33
C PRO A 19 1.16 -0.23 -19.69
N THR A 20 1.74 0.76 -19.01
CA THR A 20 3.11 0.70 -18.48
C THR A 20 3.20 1.25 -17.06
N LYS A 21 4.31 0.97 -16.38
CA LYS A 21 4.57 1.49 -15.04
C LYS A 21 4.84 3.00 -15.07
N GLU A 22 5.48 3.48 -16.12
CA GLU A 22 5.79 4.90 -16.33
C GLU A 22 4.50 5.71 -16.47
N ALA A 23 3.54 5.19 -17.26
CA ALA A 23 2.20 5.77 -17.33
C ALA A 23 1.49 5.69 -15.98
N ALA A 24 1.72 4.66 -15.17
CA ALA A 24 1.13 4.59 -13.84
C ALA A 24 1.64 5.71 -12.93
N ILE A 25 2.94 6.01 -12.99
CA ILE A 25 3.55 7.11 -12.24
C ILE A 25 2.92 8.45 -12.66
N GLU A 26 2.88 8.72 -13.97
CA GLU A 26 2.33 9.97 -14.52
C GLU A 26 0.89 10.22 -14.06
N TYR A 27 0.02 9.21 -14.14
CA TYR A 27 -1.38 9.36 -13.70
C TYR A 27 -1.52 9.46 -12.18
N LEU A 28 -0.68 8.76 -11.42
CA LEU A 28 -0.77 8.77 -9.95
C LEU A 28 -0.16 10.04 -9.34
N ASP A 29 0.70 10.76 -10.08
CA ASP A 29 1.26 12.05 -9.65
C ASP A 29 0.18 13.13 -9.43
N GLU A 30 -1.02 12.95 -9.99
CA GLU A 30 -2.19 13.78 -9.66
C GLU A 30 -2.62 13.69 -8.19
N ILE A 31 -2.32 12.57 -7.52
CA ILE A 31 -2.66 12.32 -6.11
C ILE A 31 -1.49 12.70 -5.19
N GLY A 32 -0.25 12.46 -5.63
CA GLY A 32 0.98 12.77 -4.92
C GLY A 32 2.18 12.08 -5.57
N ASN A 33 3.40 12.32 -5.08
CA ASN A 33 4.63 11.81 -5.70
C ASN A 33 4.67 10.26 -5.79
N ALA A 34 4.30 9.74 -6.95
CA ALA A 34 4.18 8.32 -7.23
C ALA A 34 5.54 7.68 -7.53
N ASP A 35 6.48 8.44 -8.12
CA ASP A 35 7.84 7.96 -8.39
C ASP A 35 8.58 7.58 -7.10
N GLY A 36 8.36 8.34 -6.03
CA GLY A 36 8.86 8.03 -4.69
C GLY A 36 8.13 6.91 -3.95
N SER A 37 7.05 6.35 -4.52
CA SER A 37 6.13 5.42 -3.85
C SER A 37 6.30 3.96 -4.31
N HIS A 38 5.69 3.02 -3.59
CA HIS A 38 5.81 1.60 -3.92
C HIS A 38 4.71 1.17 -4.88
N LEU A 39 5.04 1.02 -6.17
CA LEU A 39 4.13 0.53 -7.21
C LEU A 39 4.30 -0.98 -7.44
N THR A 40 3.19 -1.71 -7.44
CA THR A 40 3.15 -3.15 -7.72
C THR A 40 2.04 -3.50 -8.70
N ALA A 41 2.34 -4.37 -9.68
CA ALA A 41 1.32 -4.89 -10.58
C ALA A 41 0.36 -5.85 -9.85
N VAL A 42 -0.93 -5.71 -10.15
CA VAL A 42 -2.03 -6.54 -9.65
C VAL A 42 -2.65 -7.29 -10.83
N ARG A 43 -2.87 -8.60 -10.65
CA ARG A 43 -3.37 -9.48 -11.72
C ARG A 43 -4.89 -9.62 -11.66
N ASP A 44 -5.39 -9.95 -10.47
CA ASP A 44 -6.81 -10.14 -10.22
C ASP A 44 -7.32 -8.97 -9.38
N PHE A 45 -8.27 -8.22 -9.92
CA PHE A 45 -8.86 -7.07 -9.23
C PHE A 45 -10.37 -7.04 -9.45
N MET A 46 -11.10 -7.04 -8.35
CA MET A 46 -12.54 -6.85 -8.31
C MET A 46 -12.85 -5.89 -7.18
N ALA A 47 -13.56 -4.81 -7.50
CA ALA A 47 -14.11 -3.88 -6.53
C ALA A 47 -15.61 -3.77 -6.77
N HIS A 48 -16.38 -3.95 -5.70
CA HIS A 48 -17.82 -3.77 -5.70
C HIS A 48 -18.16 -2.40 -5.10
N PHE A 49 -19.00 -1.66 -5.81
CA PHE A 49 -19.52 -0.38 -5.36
C PHE A 49 -21.04 -0.47 -5.31
N GLU A 50 -21.63 0.11 -4.29
CA GLU A 50 -23.08 0.28 -4.19
C GLU A 50 -23.48 1.70 -4.65
N LEU A 51 -24.64 1.82 -5.29
CA LEU A 51 -25.23 3.10 -5.65
C LEU A 51 -26.06 3.62 -4.46
N THR A 52 -25.64 4.74 -3.87
CA THR A 52 -26.34 5.34 -2.73
C THR A 52 -27.60 6.10 -3.16
N PRO A 53 -28.58 6.33 -2.25
CA PRO A 53 -29.76 7.15 -2.52
C PRO A 53 -29.46 8.60 -2.94
N LYS A 54 -28.24 9.09 -2.69
CA LYS A 54 -27.76 10.40 -3.11
C LYS A 54 -27.13 10.39 -4.52
N GLY A 55 -27.22 9.28 -5.25
CA GLY A 55 -26.64 9.14 -6.59
C GLY A 55 -25.11 9.03 -6.62
N LYS A 56 -24.47 8.71 -5.49
CA LYS A 56 -23.01 8.52 -5.39
C LYS A 56 -22.67 7.04 -5.29
N LEU A 57 -21.57 6.63 -5.93
CA LEU A 57 -20.98 5.32 -5.70
C LEU A 57 -20.24 5.33 -4.36
N ARG A 58 -20.46 4.30 -3.55
CA ARG A 58 -19.71 4.04 -2.32
C ARG A 58 -19.01 2.69 -2.47
N PHE A 59 -17.73 2.64 -2.11
CA PHE A 59 -17.01 1.38 -2.06
C PHE A 59 -17.70 0.46 -1.05
N HIS A 60 -18.02 -0.76 -1.47
CA HIS A 60 -18.65 -1.77 -0.64
C HIS A 60 -17.61 -2.81 -0.20
N SER A 61 -16.98 -3.49 -1.15
CA SER A 61 -16.00 -4.54 -0.85
C SER A 61 -15.07 -4.82 -2.03
N PHE A 62 -13.93 -5.44 -1.74
CA PHE A 62 -13.12 -6.09 -2.76
C PHE A 62 -13.57 -7.54 -2.94
N GLY A 63 -13.26 -8.14 -4.09
CA GLY A 63 -13.28 -9.59 -4.22
C GLY A 63 -12.14 -10.21 -3.40
N GLU A 64 -12.34 -11.43 -2.90
CA GLU A 64 -11.40 -12.13 -2.00
C GLU A 64 -9.94 -12.12 -2.50
N LEU A 65 -9.73 -12.45 -3.78
CA LEU A 65 -8.39 -12.47 -4.37
C LEU A 65 -7.73 -11.08 -4.41
N ALA A 66 -8.53 -10.05 -4.68
CA ALA A 66 -8.05 -8.67 -4.72
C ALA A 66 -7.70 -8.19 -3.31
N GLU A 67 -8.59 -8.45 -2.34
CA GLU A 67 -8.38 -8.10 -0.94
C GLU A 67 -7.11 -8.74 -0.38
N ARG A 68 -6.95 -10.06 -0.56
CA ARG A 68 -5.74 -10.78 -0.15
C ARG A 68 -4.49 -10.18 -0.78
N ALA A 69 -4.49 -9.93 -2.09
CA ALA A 69 -3.34 -9.35 -2.77
C ALA A 69 -2.99 -7.94 -2.25
N ILE A 70 -3.98 -7.16 -1.81
CA ILE A 70 -3.76 -5.84 -1.20
C ILE A 70 -3.08 -6.00 0.15
N TYR A 71 -3.62 -6.83 1.05
CA TYR A 71 -3.03 -6.99 2.38
C TYR A 71 -1.63 -7.61 2.32
N GLU A 72 -1.43 -8.69 1.55
CA GLU A 72 -0.12 -9.35 1.39
C GLU A 72 0.97 -8.37 0.89
N LYS A 73 0.65 -7.51 -0.08
CA LYS A 73 1.64 -6.65 -0.74
C LYS A 73 1.78 -5.28 -0.09
N ALA A 74 0.66 -4.64 0.22
CA ALA A 74 0.61 -3.26 0.71
C ALA A 74 0.62 -3.16 2.23
N TYR A 75 0.12 -4.17 2.95
CA TYR A 75 -0.06 -4.15 4.41
C TYR A 75 0.35 -5.48 5.09
N PRO A 76 1.57 -6.00 4.86
CA PRO A 76 1.99 -7.34 5.29
C PRO A 76 1.98 -7.57 6.81
N MET A 77 2.16 -6.53 7.63
CA MET A 77 2.03 -6.64 9.10
C MET A 77 0.58 -6.81 9.52
N LEU A 78 -0.34 -6.12 8.85
CA LEU A 78 -1.76 -6.25 9.10
C LEU A 78 -2.27 -7.60 8.59
N ASP A 79 -1.83 -8.00 7.41
CA ASP A 79 -2.06 -9.34 6.85
C ASP A 79 -1.64 -10.45 7.84
N GLY A 80 -0.42 -10.37 8.36
CA GLY A 80 0.08 -11.33 9.34
C GLY A 80 -0.70 -11.34 10.66
N LEU A 81 -1.26 -10.20 11.09
CA LEU A 81 -2.12 -10.15 12.29
C LEU A 81 -3.48 -10.81 12.03
N LEU A 82 -4.11 -10.49 10.89
CA LEU A 82 -5.43 -10.99 10.51
C LEU A 82 -5.46 -12.51 10.34
N HIS A 83 -4.32 -13.11 9.96
CA HIS A 83 -4.15 -14.56 9.85
C HIS A 83 -3.51 -15.22 11.09
N SER A 84 -3.42 -14.51 12.22
CA SER A 84 -2.84 -15.05 13.46
C SER A 84 -3.89 -15.41 14.49
N ASP A 85 -3.53 -16.31 15.42
CA ASP A 85 -4.38 -16.71 16.55
C ASP A 85 -4.48 -15.63 17.65
N ARG A 86 -3.99 -14.41 17.39
CA ARG A 86 -3.99 -13.30 18.36
C ARG A 86 -5.32 -12.57 18.42
N LEU A 87 -6.13 -12.68 17.38
CA LEU A 87 -7.44 -12.06 17.30
C LEU A 87 -8.50 -13.09 17.66
N SER A 88 -9.47 -12.69 18.47
CA SER A 88 -10.51 -13.59 18.98
C SER A 88 -11.49 -13.99 17.88
N ASP A 89 -11.98 -13.00 17.13
CA ASP A 89 -12.80 -13.16 15.93
C ASP A 89 -12.54 -11.97 14.98
N PRO A 90 -12.01 -12.19 13.76
CA PRO A 90 -11.82 -11.13 12.78
C PRO A 90 -13.12 -10.49 12.27
N ALA A 91 -14.24 -11.24 12.26
CA ALA A 91 -15.54 -10.75 11.79
C ALA A 91 -16.25 -9.88 12.85
N GLU A 92 -16.03 -10.20 14.13
CA GLU A 92 -16.58 -9.45 15.27
C GLU A 92 -15.46 -9.08 16.27
N PRO A 93 -14.57 -8.13 15.90
CA PRO A 93 -13.40 -7.82 16.71
C PRO A 93 -13.78 -7.22 18.06
N THR A 94 -13.21 -7.77 19.13
CA THR A 94 -13.35 -7.23 20.48
C THR A 94 -12.64 -5.88 20.63
N ALA A 95 -12.85 -5.17 21.75
CA ALA A 95 -12.10 -3.95 22.05
C ALA A 95 -10.58 -4.18 22.11
N HIS A 96 -10.15 -5.37 22.55
CA HIS A 96 -8.75 -5.77 22.55
C HIS A 96 -8.24 -5.97 21.11
N ASP A 97 -8.97 -6.71 20.28
CA ASP A 97 -8.64 -6.96 18.88
C ASP A 97 -8.52 -5.64 18.10
N LEU A 98 -9.45 -4.70 18.30
CA LEU A 98 -9.40 -3.37 17.70
C LEU A 98 -8.17 -2.57 18.16
N ALA A 99 -7.76 -2.71 19.41
CA ALA A 99 -6.55 -2.06 19.91
C ALA A 99 -5.29 -2.64 19.24
N GLU A 100 -5.21 -3.96 19.05
CA GLU A 100 -4.12 -4.62 18.33
C GLU A 100 -4.08 -4.22 16.86
N ILE A 101 -5.24 -4.20 16.18
CA ILE A 101 -5.37 -3.78 14.78
C ILE A 101 -4.89 -2.33 14.64
N ARG A 102 -5.38 -1.40 15.47
CA ARG A 102 -4.96 0.02 15.43
C ARG A 102 -3.47 0.17 15.67
N ALA A 103 -2.91 -0.56 16.63
CA ALA A 103 -1.47 -0.55 16.91
C ALA A 103 -0.65 -1.07 15.72
N THR A 104 -1.18 -2.02 14.96
CA THR A 104 -0.54 -2.60 13.78
C THR A 104 -0.64 -1.68 12.56
N VAL A 105 -1.81 -1.07 12.33
CA VAL A 105 -2.00 -0.03 11.32
C VAL A 105 -1.01 1.12 11.52
N ALA A 106 -0.78 1.56 12.77
CA ALA A 106 0.19 2.61 13.07
C ALA A 106 1.65 2.23 12.80
N LYS A 107 1.97 0.93 12.64
CA LYS A 107 3.31 0.44 12.33
C LYS A 107 3.55 0.31 10.83
N GLU A 108 2.51 0.12 10.02
CA GLU A 108 2.64 -0.08 8.56
C GLU A 108 3.33 1.08 7.84
N PRO A 109 2.92 2.35 8.01
CA PRO A 109 3.63 3.49 7.42
C PRO A 109 5.11 3.57 7.83
N LYS A 110 5.40 3.28 9.11
CA LYS A 110 6.76 3.36 9.68
C LYS A 110 7.73 2.35 9.07
N ARG A 111 7.22 1.19 8.63
CA ARG A 111 8.01 0.15 7.95
C ARG A 111 8.61 0.65 6.64
N LEU A 112 7.90 1.48 5.89
CA LEU A 112 8.35 2.03 4.62
C LEU A 112 9.43 3.10 4.81
N LEU A 113 9.28 3.96 5.83
CA LEU A 113 10.30 4.95 6.22
C LEU A 113 11.64 4.27 6.58
N GLY A 114 11.60 3.14 7.28
CA GLY A 114 12.79 2.34 7.60
C GLY A 114 13.51 1.78 6.37
N LYS A 115 12.78 1.40 5.32
CA LYS A 115 13.35 0.93 4.05
C LYS A 115 13.98 2.05 3.23
N LYS A 116 13.36 3.24 3.16
CA LYS A 116 13.95 4.42 2.50
C LYS A 116 15.28 4.83 3.14
N ARG A 117 15.35 4.87 4.47
CA ARG A 117 16.60 5.16 5.22
C ARG A 117 17.72 4.14 5.01
N ARG A 118 17.41 2.89 4.64
CA ARG A 118 18.42 1.87 4.30
C ARG A 118 18.92 1.99 2.86
N ARG A 119 18.09 2.53 1.95
CA ARG A 119 18.48 2.81 0.56
C ARG A 119 19.39 4.03 0.44
N ILE A 120 19.24 5.02 1.32
CA ILE A 120 20.24 6.07 1.51
C ILE A 120 21.46 5.37 2.14
N ALA A 121 22.50 5.19 1.33
CA ALA A 121 23.67 4.43 1.71
C ALA A 121 24.28 4.93 3.02
N GLN A 122 24.34 4.03 4.01
CA GLN A 122 24.93 4.32 5.32
C GLN A 122 26.45 4.14 5.33
N THR A 123 27.04 3.60 4.25
CA THR A 123 28.48 3.44 4.06
C THR A 123 29.05 4.57 3.20
N GLU A 124 30.28 5.00 3.47
CA GLU A 124 30.96 6.05 2.68
C GLU A 124 30.99 5.71 1.18
N VAL A 125 31.21 4.43 0.85
CA VAL A 125 31.23 3.94 -0.54
C VAL A 125 29.88 4.16 -1.22
N GLY A 126 28.77 3.85 -0.56
CA GLY A 126 27.46 4.03 -1.19
C GLY A 126 27.02 5.50 -1.27
N ARG A 127 27.52 6.40 -0.42
CA ARG A 127 27.30 7.86 -0.58
C ARG A 127 28.04 8.42 -1.78
N SER A 128 29.24 7.91 -2.06
CA SER A 128 30.03 8.30 -3.25
C SER A 128 29.33 7.87 -4.54
N ILE A 129 28.81 6.65 -4.58
CA ILE A 129 28.06 6.13 -5.74
C ILE A 129 26.75 6.92 -5.96
N ALA A 130 26.04 7.28 -4.89
CA ALA A 130 24.82 8.09 -5.01
C ALA A 130 25.08 9.52 -5.55
N LYS A 131 26.24 10.11 -5.20
CA LYS A 131 26.71 11.40 -5.76
C LYS A 131 27.11 11.31 -7.24
N GLU A 132 27.68 10.19 -7.68
CA GLU A 132 28.01 9.99 -9.10
C GLU A 132 26.77 9.71 -9.96
N MET A 133 25.70 9.19 -9.36
CA MET A 133 24.47 8.82 -10.07
C MET A 133 23.38 9.92 -10.10
N ASP A 134 23.65 11.11 -9.59
CA ASP A 134 22.76 12.29 -9.57
C ASP A 134 21.34 11.99 -9.04
N VAL A 135 21.24 11.10 -8.05
CA VAL A 135 19.98 10.79 -7.36
C VAL A 135 19.74 11.88 -6.30
N PRO A 136 18.55 12.53 -6.24
CA PRO A 136 18.31 13.58 -5.26
C PRO A 136 18.47 13.05 -3.83
N ALA A 137 19.17 13.83 -3.00
CA ALA A 137 19.52 13.52 -1.61
C ALA A 137 18.30 13.43 -0.68
#